data_AF-A0ABD1INF0-F1
#
_entry.id   AF-A0ABD1INF0-F1
#
_cell.length_a   1.000
_cell.length_b   1.000
_cell.length_c   1.000
_cell.angle_alpha   90.00
_cell.angle_beta   90.00
_cell.angle_gamma   90.00
#
_symmetry.space_group_name_H-M   'P 1'
#
loop_
_entity.id
_entity.type
_entity.pdbx_description
1 polymer ?
#
loop_
_entity_poly.entity_id
_entity_poly.type
_entity_poly.pdbx_seq_one_letter_code
_entity_poly.pdbx_strand_id
1 'polypeptide(L)'
;MLGSWPSLDPHNFSQFKPNDPSNPSKMTPVTYNPTHDRTLSPPDQVIVPEEKNILLRHFYQQAEEKMGAKRALSDNPTPERASKLPRASASDNV
;
A
#
# COMPACT_ATOMS: atom_id res chain seq x y z
N MET A 1 -5.83 -1.27 -37.41
CA MET A 1 -6.70 -0.07 -37.40
C MET A 1 -6.27 0.79 -36.23
N LEU A 2 -5.77 2.01 -36.49
CA LEU A 2 -5.23 2.93 -35.47
C LEU A 2 -6.16 4.15 -35.33
N GLY A 3 -7.43 3.92 -35.02
CA GLY A 3 -8.47 4.95 -34.91
C GLY A 3 -9.12 4.95 -33.52
N SER A 4 -9.81 6.05 -33.19
CA SER A 4 -10.57 6.31 -31.94
C SER A 4 -9.80 6.22 -30.62
N TRP A 5 -8.71 6.97 -30.49
CA TRP A 5 -8.08 7.19 -29.18
C TRP A 5 -9.01 8.00 -28.26
N PRO A 6 -8.97 7.76 -26.93
CA PRO A 6 -9.76 8.52 -25.99
C PRO A 6 -9.35 10.00 -26.05
N SER A 7 -10.36 10.86 -26.14
CA SER A 7 -10.19 12.31 -26.06
C SER A 7 -11.19 12.84 -25.04
N LEU A 8 -10.67 13.47 -23.98
CA LEU A 8 -11.50 14.15 -23.00
C LEU A 8 -12.09 15.44 -23.58
N ASP A 9 -11.28 16.18 -24.32
CA ASP A 9 -11.66 17.36 -25.09
C ASP A 9 -10.87 17.35 -26.42
N PRO A 10 -11.57 17.28 -27.58
CA PRO A 10 -10.94 17.34 -28.90
C PRO A 10 -10.08 18.58 -29.16
N HIS A 11 -10.28 19.66 -28.39
CA HIS A 11 -9.57 20.92 -28.58
C HIS A 11 -8.21 20.99 -27.89
N ASN A 12 -7.93 20.13 -26.90
CA ASN A 12 -6.73 20.18 -26.04
C ASN A 12 -5.40 20.35 -26.80
N PHE A 13 -5.27 19.75 -27.98
CA PHE A 13 -4.05 19.79 -28.79
C PHE A 13 -4.27 20.36 -30.20
N SER A 14 -5.48 20.85 -30.49
CA SER A 14 -5.85 21.36 -31.82
C SER A 14 -5.04 22.60 -32.24
N GLN A 15 -4.59 23.39 -31.26
CA GLN A 15 -3.84 24.64 -31.48
C GLN A 15 -2.34 24.49 -31.19
N PHE A 16 -1.91 23.33 -30.69
CA PHE A 16 -0.51 23.10 -30.38
C PHE A 16 0.27 22.97 -31.69
N LYS A 17 0.97 24.04 -32.07
CA LYS A 17 1.96 24.01 -33.14
C LYS A 17 3.27 23.60 -32.50
N PRO A 18 3.93 22.52 -32.95
CA PRO A 18 5.32 22.30 -32.62
C PRO A 18 6.07 23.57 -32.99
N ASN A 19 6.67 24.25 -32.01
CA ASN A 19 7.60 25.32 -32.32
C ASN A 19 8.71 24.76 -33.22
N ASP A 20 9.36 25.65 -33.98
CA ASP A 20 10.60 25.35 -34.69
C ASP A 20 11.48 24.43 -33.82
N PRO A 21 11.93 23.25 -34.31
CA PRO A 21 12.80 22.37 -33.55
C PRO A 21 14.09 23.06 -33.05
N SER A 22 14.46 24.21 -33.65
CA SER A 22 15.56 25.06 -33.19
C SER A 22 15.24 25.90 -31.94
N ASN A 23 13.95 26.10 -31.60
CA ASN A 23 13.49 26.91 -30.48
C ASN A 23 12.27 26.29 -29.78
N PRO A 24 12.47 25.26 -28.94
CA PRO A 24 11.38 24.65 -28.19
C PRO A 24 10.75 25.67 -27.25
N SER A 25 9.40 25.73 -27.23
CA SER A 25 8.66 26.53 -26.24
C SER A 25 9.01 26.05 -24.84
N LYS A 26 9.82 26.82 -24.11
CA LYS A 26 10.06 26.58 -22.69
C LYS A 26 8.88 27.15 -21.90
N MET A 27 7.76 26.43 -21.89
CA MET A 27 6.69 26.73 -20.95
C MET A 27 7.12 26.28 -19.56
N THR A 28 7.84 27.15 -18.86
CA THR A 28 8.22 26.90 -17.47
C THR A 28 7.01 27.15 -16.59
N PRO A 29 6.51 26.14 -15.84
CA PRO A 29 5.45 26.36 -14.87
C PRO A 29 5.87 27.41 -13.84
N VAL A 30 4.94 28.26 -13.44
CA VAL A 30 5.20 29.25 -12.39
C VAL A 30 5.33 28.55 -11.04
N THR A 31 6.32 28.93 -10.25
CA THR A 31 6.46 28.45 -8.87
C THR A 31 5.27 28.92 -8.04
N TYR A 32 4.55 27.97 -7.45
CA TYR A 32 3.43 28.26 -6.55
C TYR A 32 3.94 28.85 -5.23
N ASN A 33 3.37 29.99 -4.82
CA ASN A 33 3.66 30.66 -3.54
C ASN A 33 2.35 30.73 -2.72
N PRO A 34 2.18 29.90 -1.68
CA PRO A 34 0.98 29.91 -0.84
C PRO A 34 0.82 31.26 -0.12
N THR A 35 -0.35 31.88 -0.25
CA THR A 35 -0.68 33.18 0.38
C THR A 35 -1.81 33.09 1.41
N HIS A 36 -2.43 31.92 1.56
CA HIS A 36 -3.58 31.73 2.44
C HIS A 36 -3.56 30.31 3.04
N ASP A 37 -4.04 30.17 4.28
CA ASP A 37 -4.04 28.90 5.00
C ASP A 37 -4.97 27.83 4.40
N ARG A 38 -5.95 28.24 3.58
CA ARG A 38 -6.94 27.38 2.91
C ARG A 38 -6.37 26.38 1.89
N THR A 39 -5.11 26.54 1.47
CA THR A 39 -4.42 25.59 0.59
C THR A 39 -3.42 24.70 1.33
N LEU A 40 -3.31 24.85 2.65
CA LEU A 40 -2.53 23.95 3.49
C LEU A 40 -3.32 22.65 3.67
N SER A 41 -2.62 21.53 3.81
CA SER A 41 -3.24 20.26 4.16
C SER A 41 -4.13 20.44 5.40
N PRO A 42 -5.34 19.87 5.43
CA PRO A 42 -6.24 20.00 6.57
C PRO A 42 -5.49 19.67 7.88
N PRO A 43 -5.45 20.58 8.86
CA PRO A 43 -4.60 20.42 10.04
C PRO A 43 -5.04 19.23 10.92
N ASP A 44 -6.29 18.81 10.79
CA ASP A 44 -6.90 17.80 11.66
C ASP A 44 -6.62 16.36 11.22
N GLN A 45 -5.93 16.15 10.09
CA GLN A 45 -5.57 14.81 9.59
C GLN A 45 -4.05 14.67 9.48
N VAL A 46 -3.45 14.17 10.55
CA VAL A 46 -2.01 13.94 10.63
C VAL A 46 -1.69 12.49 10.28
N ILE A 47 -0.72 12.28 9.38
CA ILE A 47 -0.16 10.95 9.09
C ILE A 47 0.79 10.60 10.25
N VAL A 48 0.43 9.56 11.02
CA VAL A 48 1.21 9.11 12.16
C VAL A 48 1.86 7.76 11.86
N PRO A 49 3.18 7.58 12.08
CA PRO A 49 3.83 6.29 11.95
C PRO A 49 3.40 5.35 13.08
N GLU A 50 3.40 4.05 12.81
CA GLU A 50 3.18 3.07 13.89
C GLU A 50 4.42 2.96 14.78
N GLU A 51 4.22 3.10 16.09
CA GLU A 51 5.31 3.03 17.08
C GLU A 51 5.83 1.61 17.31
N LYS A 52 4.98 0.61 17.07
CA LYS A 52 5.30 -0.80 17.35
C LYS A 52 6.37 -1.30 16.38
N ASN A 53 7.38 -1.97 16.93
CA ASN A 53 8.32 -2.74 16.13
C ASN A 53 7.57 -3.78 15.26
N ILE A 54 8.02 -3.93 14.01
CA ILE A 54 7.36 -4.79 13.02
C ILE A 54 7.24 -6.27 13.45
N LEU A 55 8.21 -6.79 14.23
CA LEU A 55 8.18 -8.18 14.72
C LEU A 55 7.14 -8.35 15.83
N LEU A 56 7.07 -7.39 16.76
CA LEU A 56 6.08 -7.40 17.84
C LEU A 56 4.66 -7.27 17.30
N ARG A 57 4.45 -6.38 16.32
CA ARG A 57 3.19 -6.25 15.60
C ARG A 57 2.72 -7.59 15.03
N HIS A 58 3.62 -8.33 14.37
CA HIS A 58 3.31 -9.64 13.81
C HIS A 58 2.95 -10.66 14.91
N PHE A 59 3.69 -10.72 16.01
CA PHE A 59 3.37 -11.65 17.11
C PHE A 59 2.02 -11.37 17.75
N TYR A 60 1.68 -10.09 18.00
CA TYR A 60 0.39 -9.73 18.57
C TYR A 60 -0.77 -10.02 17.62
N GLN A 61 -0.63 -9.71 16.33
CA GLN A 61 -1.63 -10.03 15.31
C GLN A 61 -1.93 -11.54 15.27
N GLN A 62 -0.88 -12.37 15.23
CA GLN A 62 -1.02 -13.83 15.23
C GLN A 62 -1.67 -14.37 16.51
N ALA A 63 -1.39 -13.74 17.66
CA ALA A 63 -2.02 -14.10 18.93
C ALA A 63 -3.51 -13.73 18.95
N GLU A 64 -3.87 -12.54 18.44
CA GLU A 64 -5.24 -12.06 18.31
C GLU A 64 -6.09 -12.94 17.39
N GLU A 65 -5.55 -13.34 16.24
CA GLU A 65 -6.22 -14.27 15.31
C GLU A 65 -6.51 -15.62 15.99
N LYS A 66 -5.53 -16.16 16.72
CA LYS A 66 -5.67 -17.43 17.45
C LYS A 66 -6.66 -17.35 18.61
N MET A 67 -6.82 -16.19 19.25
CA MET A 67 -7.80 -16.01 20.34
C MET A 67 -9.19 -15.56 19.84
N GLY A 68 -9.28 -14.90 18.70
CA GLY A 68 -10.53 -14.60 18.00
C GLY A 68 -11.24 -15.89 17.58
N ALA A 69 -10.47 -16.86 17.07
CA ALA A 69 -10.95 -18.22 16.80
C ALA A 69 -11.48 -18.95 18.05
N LYS A 70 -11.00 -18.61 19.26
CA LYS A 70 -11.46 -19.21 20.53
C LYS A 70 -12.68 -18.54 21.13
N ARG A 71 -12.99 -17.29 20.74
CA ARG A 71 -14.17 -16.53 21.20
C ARG A 71 -15.34 -16.56 20.23
N ALA A 72 -15.11 -16.95 18.97
CA ALA A 72 -16.18 -17.43 18.11
C ALA A 72 -16.69 -18.76 18.69
N LEU A 73 -17.97 -18.80 19.03
CA LEU A 73 -18.69 -19.98 19.48
C LEU A 73 -18.24 -21.20 18.67
N SER A 74 -17.76 -22.22 19.39
CA SER A 74 -17.50 -23.56 18.88
C SER A 74 -18.73 -24.09 18.17
N ASP A 75 -18.75 -24.00 16.84
CA ASP A 75 -19.64 -24.83 16.03
C ASP A 75 -18.91 -25.24 14.74
N ASN A 76 -17.94 -26.14 14.90
CA ASN A 76 -17.60 -27.10 13.87
C ASN A 76 -16.66 -28.19 14.43
N PRO A 77 -17.18 -29.40 14.72
CA PRO A 77 -16.34 -30.54 15.04
C PRO A 77 -15.96 -31.25 13.73
N THR A 78 -14.72 -31.18 13.27
CA THR A 78 -14.18 -32.16 12.30
C THR A 78 -12.65 -32.26 12.38
N PRO A 79 -12.06 -33.42 12.02
CA PRO A 79 -11.25 -34.20 12.94
C PRO A 79 -9.73 -34.07 12.75
N GLU A 80 -9.03 -34.46 13.82
CA GLU A 80 -7.61 -34.82 13.92
C GLU A 80 -6.82 -34.92 12.61
N ARG A 81 -5.76 -34.10 12.50
CA ARG A 81 -4.52 -34.55 11.87
C ARG A 81 -3.40 -34.54 12.90
N ALA A 82 -3.17 -35.72 13.45
CA ALA A 82 -1.93 -36.08 14.10
C ALA A 82 -0.76 -35.97 13.11
N SER A 83 0.14 -35.03 13.34
CA SER A 83 1.51 -35.10 12.82
C SER A 83 2.47 -34.88 13.99
N LYS A 84 2.61 -35.91 14.83
CA LYS A 84 3.66 -35.97 15.84
C LYS A 84 4.99 -36.15 15.12
N LEU A 85 5.89 -35.17 15.23
CA LEU A 85 7.30 -35.33 14.86
C LEU A 85 7.99 -36.25 15.90
N PRO A 86 8.70 -37.31 15.49
CA PRO A 86 9.50 -38.12 16.42
C PRO A 86 10.68 -37.32 16.96
N ARG A 87 10.86 -37.35 18.29
CA ARG A 87 12.03 -36.80 18.99
C ARG A 87 13.25 -37.65 18.62
N ALA A 88 14.26 -37.04 18.01
CA ALA A 88 15.53 -37.71 17.73
C ALA A 88 16.25 -38.04 19.05
N SER A 89 16.55 -39.32 19.26
CA SER A 89 17.34 -39.79 20.39
C SER A 89 18.80 -39.38 20.22
N ALA A 90 19.38 -38.74 21.23
CA ALA A 90 20.81 -38.58 21.34
C ALA A 90 21.47 -39.95 21.59
N SER A 91 22.47 -40.30 20.79
CA SER A 91 23.42 -41.35 21.14
C SER A 91 24.79 -40.70 21.32
N ASP A 92 25.19 -40.59 22.58
CA ASP A 92 26.58 -40.48 23.00
C ASP A 92 27.34 -41.72 22.53
N ASN A 93 28.51 -41.55 21.93
CA ASN A 93 29.53 -42.58 21.84
C ASN A 93 30.91 -41.93 22.02
N VAL A 94 31.52 -42.34 23.14
CA VAL A 94 32.94 -42.43 23.54
C VAL A 94 33.99 -41.70 22.70
#